data_AF-Q119X7-F1
#
_entry.id   AF-Q119X7-F1
#
_cell.length_a   1.000
_cell.length_b   1.000
_cell.length_c   1.000
_cell.angle_alpha   90.00
_cell.angle_beta   90.00
_cell.angle_gamma   90.00
#
_symmetry.space_group_name_H-M   'P 1'
#
loop_
_entity.id
_entity.type
_entity.pdbx_description
1 polymer ?
#
loop_
_entity_poly.entity_id
_entity_poly.type
_entity_poly.pdbx_seq_one_letter_code
_entity_poly.pdbx_strand_id
1 'polypeptide(L)'
;MKNLSINIIQDIKDWNYNNSRFIEIKYEDLIQGIDMNLFRNIFQFLGFNKKIMASLLKIAYNNSLFSGLVSNRKHIRSGKKQQWKEYFKPIHTARFVALFDDVLVKLNYEKTNTGWLDR
;
A
#
# COMPACT_ATOMS: atom_id res chain seq x y z
N MET A 1 11.63 -24.42 3.03
CA MET A 1 10.82 -23.41 2.32
C MET A 1 11.73 -22.25 1.95
N LYS A 2 11.93 -21.96 0.66
CA LYS A 2 12.61 -20.73 0.22
C LYS A 2 11.78 -19.54 0.74
N ASN A 3 12.42 -18.52 1.32
CA ASN A 3 11.75 -17.34 1.87
C ASN A 3 11.00 -16.59 0.77
N LEU A 4 9.70 -16.88 0.58
CA LEU A 4 8.84 -16.27 -0.44
C LEU A 4 8.87 -14.74 -0.37
N SER A 5 8.98 -14.19 0.85
CA SER A 5 9.04 -12.75 1.12
C SER A 5 10.27 -12.05 0.53
N ILE A 6 11.41 -12.74 0.45
CA ILE A 6 12.63 -12.16 -0.14
C ILE A 6 12.42 -11.94 -1.63
N ASN A 7 11.88 -12.95 -2.31
CA ASN A 7 11.60 -12.86 -3.74
C ASN A 7 10.57 -11.77 -4.04
N ILE A 8 9.51 -11.65 -3.23
CA ILE A 8 8.47 -10.62 -3.44
C ILE A 8 9.04 -9.19 -3.37
N ILE A 9 9.87 -8.89 -2.36
CA ILE A 9 10.45 -7.55 -2.23
C ILE A 9 11.42 -7.27 -3.37
N GLN A 10 12.15 -8.29 -3.83
CA GLN A 10 13.00 -8.19 -5.02
C GLN A 10 12.18 -7.95 -6.29
N ASP A 11 11.06 -8.66 -6.48
CA ASP A 11 10.16 -8.47 -7.61
C ASP A 11 9.56 -7.05 -7.62
N ILE A 12 9.19 -6.52 -6.44
CA ILE A 12 8.74 -5.13 -6.29
C ILE A 12 9.88 -4.17 -6.65
N LYS A 13 11.10 -4.42 -6.16
CA LYS A 13 12.27 -3.61 -6.48
C LYS A 13 12.53 -3.59 -7.98
N ASP A 14 12.39 -4.71 -8.67
CA ASP A 14 12.70 -4.85 -10.09
C ASP A 14 11.49 -4.57 -11.01
N TRP A 15 10.36 -4.18 -10.44
CA TRP A 15 9.15 -3.85 -11.19
C TRP A 15 9.38 -2.70 -12.18
N ASN A 16 8.79 -2.82 -13.37
CA ASN A 16 8.82 -1.77 -14.38
C ASN A 16 7.73 -0.72 -14.11
N TYR A 17 8.07 0.28 -13.30
CA TYR A 17 7.20 1.42 -12.96
C TYR A 17 6.87 2.36 -14.13
N ASN A 18 7.43 2.14 -15.33
CA ASN A 18 7.11 2.91 -16.53
C ASN A 18 6.08 2.22 -17.44
N ASN A 19 5.54 1.06 -17.03
CA ASN A 19 4.58 0.31 -17.83
C ASN A 19 3.17 0.88 -17.66
N SER A 20 2.71 1.66 -18.65
CA SER A 20 1.38 2.31 -18.64
C SER A 20 0.18 1.36 -18.64
N ARG A 21 0.39 0.04 -18.80
CA ARG A 21 -0.67 -0.98 -18.64
C ARG A 21 -0.94 -1.34 -17.19
N PHE A 22 -0.17 -0.79 -16.25
CA PHE A 22 -0.36 -0.95 -14.82
C PHE A 22 -0.53 0.40 -14.15
N ILE A 23 -1.16 0.39 -12.98
CA ILE A 23 -1.23 1.53 -12.07
C ILE A 23 -0.77 1.05 -10.70
N GLU A 24 0.18 1.78 -10.12
CA GLU A 24 0.71 1.49 -8.80
C GLU A 24 0.01 2.35 -7.75
N ILE A 25 -0.51 1.68 -6.71
CA ILE A 25 -1.28 2.32 -5.65
C ILE A 25 -0.69 1.89 -4.31
N LYS A 26 -0.33 2.86 -3.47
CA LYS A 26 0.09 2.58 -2.09
C LYS A 26 -1.14 2.25 -1.25
N TYR A 27 -1.06 1.16 -0.48
CA TYR A 27 -2.16 0.70 0.35
C TYR A 27 -2.57 1.75 1.39
N GLU A 28 -1.60 2.40 2.01
CA GLU A 28 -1.83 3.45 3.02
C GLU A 28 -2.58 4.66 2.48
N ASP A 29 -2.38 5.01 1.21
CA ASP A 29 -3.11 6.11 0.56
C ASP A 29 -4.55 5.67 0.25
N LEU A 30 -4.72 4.41 -0.20
CA LEU A 30 -6.03 3.85 -0.51
C LEU A 30 -6.93 3.76 0.72
N ILE A 31 -6.42 3.27 1.86
CA ILE A 31 -7.21 3.11 3.08
C ILE A 31 -7.45 4.42 3.85
N GLN A 32 -6.88 5.54 3.39
CA GLN A 32 -7.10 6.88 3.96
C GLN A 32 -7.75 7.84 2.96
N GLY A 33 -8.01 7.41 1.72
CA GLY A 33 -8.54 8.23 0.63
C GLY A 33 -10.04 8.54 0.75
N ILE A 34 -10.42 9.28 1.81
CA ILE A 34 -11.81 9.67 2.08
C ILE A 34 -12.40 10.52 0.95
N ASP A 35 -11.56 11.29 0.24
CA ASP A 35 -11.95 12.12 -0.90
C ASP A 35 -12.33 11.33 -2.16
N MET A 36 -12.13 10.00 -2.15
CA MET A 36 -12.43 9.06 -3.24
C MET A 36 -11.68 9.33 -4.56
N ASN A 37 -10.68 10.22 -4.56
CA ASN A 37 -9.93 10.58 -5.77
C ASN A 37 -9.12 9.39 -6.31
N LEU A 38 -8.49 8.62 -5.41
CA LEU A 38 -7.71 7.45 -5.80
C LEU A 38 -8.57 6.36 -6.44
N PHE A 39 -9.75 6.09 -5.85
CA PHE A 39 -10.73 5.17 -6.43
C PHE A 39 -11.25 5.65 -7.78
N ARG A 40 -11.50 6.95 -7.95
CA ARG A 40 -11.87 7.53 -9.24
C ARG A 40 -10.79 7.29 -10.29
N ASN A 41 -9.52 7.52 -9.96
CA ASN A 41 -8.39 7.30 -10.86
C ASN A 41 -8.28 5.81 -11.25
N ILE A 42 -8.44 4.90 -10.28
CA ILE A 42 -8.47 3.46 -10.53
C ILE A 42 -9.61 3.09 -11.49
N PHE A 43 -10.83 3.57 -11.25
CA PHE A 43 -11.96 3.26 -12.13
C PHE A 43 -11.81 3.84 -13.54
N GLN A 44 -11.22 5.02 -13.66
CA GLN A 44 -10.89 5.62 -14.96
C GLN A 44 -9.82 4.81 -15.70
N PHE A 45 -8.77 4.38 -14.99
CA PHE A 45 -7.72 3.52 -15.54
C PHE A 45 -8.29 2.18 -16.04
N LEU A 46 -9.25 1.61 -15.32
CA LEU A 46 -9.97 0.39 -15.73
C LEU A 46 -10.96 0.60 -16.88
N GLY A 47 -11.14 1.84 -17.37
CA GLY A 47 -11.99 2.15 -18.52
C GLY A 47 -13.48 2.29 -18.19
N PHE A 48 -13.87 2.46 -16.92
CA PHE A 48 -15.27 2.63 -16.57
C PHE A 48 -15.83 3.99 -17.05
N ASN A 49 -17.06 3.97 -17.57
CA ASN A 49 -17.74 5.14 -18.08
C ASN A 49 -18.08 6.14 -16.96
N LYS A 50 -17.96 7.45 -17.24
CA LYS A 50 -18.42 8.55 -16.37
C LYS A 50 -19.86 8.39 -15.87
N LYS A 51 -20.76 7.83 -16.68
CA LYS A 51 -22.19 7.62 -16.32
C LYS A 51 -22.38 6.72 -15.09
N ILE A 52 -21.49 5.76 -14.85
CA ILE A 52 -21.58 4.82 -13.71
C ILE A 52 -20.64 5.18 -12.55
N MET A 53 -19.82 6.21 -12.73
CA MET A 53 -18.76 6.59 -11.77
C MET A 53 -19.33 6.87 -10.39
N ALA A 54 -20.46 7.58 -10.29
CA ALA A 54 -21.10 7.87 -9.00
C ALA A 54 -21.46 6.59 -8.23
N SER A 55 -22.02 5.59 -8.93
CA SER A 55 -22.37 4.31 -8.34
C SER A 55 -21.14 3.52 -7.89
N LEU A 56 -20.08 3.48 -8.71
CA LEU A 56 -18.84 2.81 -8.38
C LEU A 56 -18.17 3.43 -7.14
N LEU A 57 -18.10 4.76 -7.07
CA LEU A 57 -17.54 5.46 -5.92
C LEU A 57 -18.36 5.24 -4.65
N LYS A 58 -19.69 5.20 -4.77
CA LYS A 58 -20.56 4.86 -3.63
C LYS A 58 -20.30 3.45 -3.11
N ILE A 59 -20.16 2.46 -4.02
CA ILE A 59 -19.84 1.08 -3.66
C ILE A 59 -18.47 1.00 -2.97
N ALA A 60 -17.45 1.66 -3.53
CA ALA A 60 -16.11 1.70 -2.96
C ALA A 60 -16.11 2.35 -1.57
N TYR A 61 -16.79 3.48 -1.40
CA TYR A 61 -16.94 4.15 -0.11
C TYR A 61 -17.55 3.20 0.92
N ASN A 62 -18.70 2.59 0.61
CA ASN A 62 -19.42 1.72 1.54
C ASN A 62 -18.60 0.49 2.01
N ASN A 63 -17.60 0.08 1.23
CA ASN A 63 -16.73 -1.05 1.55
C ASN A 63 -15.34 -0.62 2.04
N SER A 64 -15.10 0.67 2.23
CA SER A 64 -13.83 1.20 2.72
C SER A 64 -13.79 1.27 4.25
N LEU A 65 -12.60 1.05 4.81
CA LEU A 65 -12.37 1.06 6.27
C LEU A 65 -12.78 2.39 6.93
N PHE A 66 -12.59 3.50 6.23
CA PHE A 66 -12.91 4.84 6.71
C PHE A 66 -14.40 5.20 6.67
N SER A 67 -15.26 4.36 6.08
CA SER A 67 -16.69 4.67 5.96
C SER A 67 -17.48 4.48 7.26
N GLY A 68 -16.93 3.72 8.21
CA GLY A 68 -17.65 3.26 9.40
C GLY A 68 -18.69 2.15 9.12
N LEU A 69 -18.89 1.74 7.87
CA LEU A 69 -19.93 0.77 7.46
C LEU A 69 -19.42 -0.69 7.43
N VAL A 70 -18.11 -0.90 7.60
CA VAL A 70 -17.44 -2.21 7.41
C VAL A 70 -17.09 -2.89 8.75
N SER A 71 -17.77 -2.52 9.85
CA SER A 71 -17.50 -3.10 11.17
C SER A 71 -17.72 -4.63 11.20
N ASN A 72 -17.03 -5.32 12.10
CA ASN A 72 -17.21 -6.77 12.39
C ASN A 72 -16.82 -7.78 11.30
N ARG A 73 -15.96 -7.45 10.32
CA ARG A 73 -15.39 -8.50 9.44
C ARG A 73 -14.20 -9.20 10.10
N LYS A 74 -14.28 -10.53 10.24
CA LYS A 74 -13.25 -11.39 10.90
C LYS A 74 -11.83 -11.24 10.34
N HIS A 75 -11.67 -10.80 9.08
CA HIS A 75 -10.36 -10.61 8.45
C HIS A 75 -9.75 -9.22 8.69
N ILE A 76 -10.52 -8.25 9.19
CA ILE A 76 -10.03 -6.90 9.48
C ILE A 76 -9.56 -6.87 10.93
N ARG A 77 -8.26 -7.05 11.14
CA ARG A 77 -7.64 -6.99 12.48
C ARG A 77 -7.44 -5.55 12.96
N SER A 78 -7.06 -4.64 12.07
CA SER A 78 -6.91 -3.20 12.34
C SER A 78 -6.94 -2.40 11.04
N GLY A 79 -7.45 -1.17 11.09
CA GLY A 79 -7.35 -0.19 10.00
C GLY A 79 -6.17 0.77 10.11
N LYS A 80 -5.28 0.58 11.10
CA LYS A 80 -4.12 1.46 11.29
C LYS A 80 -3.02 1.16 10.28
N LYS A 81 -2.43 2.20 9.68
CA LYS A 81 -1.20 2.08 8.90
C LYS A 81 0.03 2.02 9.80
N GLN A 82 1.14 1.49 9.29
CA GLN A 82 2.46 1.49 9.94
C GLN A 82 2.52 0.78 11.31
N GLN A 83 1.66 -0.20 11.57
CA GLN A 83 1.65 -0.94 12.84
C GLN A 83 2.97 -1.67 13.14
N TRP A 84 3.79 -1.93 12.12
CA TRP A 84 5.10 -2.58 12.28
C TRP A 84 5.99 -1.85 13.30
N LYS A 85 5.85 -0.53 13.46
CA LYS A 85 6.60 0.27 14.44
C LYS A 85 6.38 -0.18 15.88
N GLU A 86 5.21 -0.72 16.19
CA GLU A 86 4.89 -1.23 17.53
C GLU A 86 5.57 -2.58 17.82
N TYR A 87 6.02 -3.29 16.79
CA TYR A 87 6.52 -4.67 16.89
C TYR A 87 7.98 -4.84 16.49
N PHE A 88 8.51 -3.93 15.66
CA PHE A 88 9.88 -4.02 15.17
C PHE A 88 10.85 -3.55 16.26
N LYS A 89 11.93 -4.31 16.42
CA LYS A 89 13.07 -3.96 17.28
C LYS A 89 14.19 -3.44 16.37
N PRO A 90 15.20 -2.72 16.90
CA PRO A 90 16.33 -2.26 16.10
C PRO A 90 17.03 -3.36 15.30
N ILE A 91 17.07 -4.59 15.83
CA ILE A 91 17.61 -5.75 15.10
C ILE A 91 16.79 -6.12 13.85
N HIS A 92 15.46 -5.92 13.87
CA HIS A 92 14.59 -6.22 12.74
C HIS A 92 14.75 -5.18 11.62
N THR A 93 14.84 -3.89 11.98
CA THR A 93 15.05 -2.80 11.01
C THR A 93 16.42 -2.91 10.36
N ALA A 94 17.47 -3.16 11.15
CA ALA A 94 18.83 -3.40 10.66
C ALA A 94 18.89 -4.62 9.72
N ARG A 95 18.23 -5.73 10.09
CA ARG A 95 18.18 -6.93 9.25
C ARG A 95 17.46 -6.68 7.94
N PHE A 96 16.38 -5.89 7.93
CA PHE A 96 15.67 -5.56 6.71
C PHE A 96 16.53 -4.72 5.75
N VAL A 97 17.26 -3.71 6.24
CA VAL A 97 18.20 -2.94 5.42
C VAL A 97 19.28 -3.86 4.84
N ALA A 98 19.84 -4.76 5.64
CA ALA A 98 20.84 -5.71 5.17
C ALA A 98 20.33 -6.68 4.08
N LEU A 99 19.02 -6.94 4.04
CA LEU A 99 18.41 -7.84 3.05
C LEU A 99 17.95 -7.14 1.78
N PHE A 100 17.49 -5.90 1.87
CA PHE A 100 16.79 -5.22 0.78
C PHE A 100 17.38 -3.87 0.38
N ASP A 101 18.47 -3.45 1.04
CA ASP A 101 19.27 -2.28 0.72
C ASP A 101 18.44 -0.99 0.59
N ASP A 102 18.42 -0.37 -0.60
CA ASP A 102 17.78 0.90 -0.91
C ASP A 102 16.29 0.79 -1.27
N VAL A 103 15.66 -0.38 -1.09
CA VAL A 103 14.29 -0.61 -1.55
C VAL A 103 13.30 0.43 -1.04
N LEU A 104 13.44 0.89 0.22
CA LEU A 104 12.55 1.89 0.79
C LEU A 104 12.78 3.28 0.19
N VAL A 105 14.00 3.58 -0.24
CA VAL A 105 14.29 4.83 -0.97
C VAL A 105 13.71 4.77 -2.37
N LYS A 106 13.94 3.65 -3.09
CA LYS A 106 13.40 3.43 -4.44
C LYS A 106 11.87 3.51 -4.48
N LEU A 107 11.20 2.97 -3.47
CA LEU A 107 9.73 2.99 -3.34
C LEU A 107 9.19 4.28 -2.71
N ASN A 108 10.05 5.27 -2.47
CA ASN A 108 9.71 6.57 -1.90
C ASN A 108 8.99 6.44 -0.54
N TYR A 109 9.43 5.49 0.29
CA TYR A 109 9.06 5.35 1.70
C TYR A 109 10.04 6.07 2.62
N GLU A 110 11.31 6.17 2.22
CA GLU A 110 12.36 6.84 2.99
C GLU A 110 13.24 7.73 2.10
N LYS A 111 13.92 8.71 2.71
CA LYS A 111 14.87 9.59 2.00
C LYS A 111 16.28 8.99 1.90
N THR A 112 16.64 8.13 2.86
CA THR A 112 17.95 7.49 2.97
C THR A 112 17.77 6.04 3.42
N ASN A 113 18.72 5.16 3.10
CA ASN A 113 18.64 3.72 3.44
C ASN A 113 18.53 3.49 4.96
N THR A 114 19.06 4.41 5.77
CA THR A 114 19.07 4.30 7.24
C THR A 114 18.01 5.19 7.93
N GLY A 115 17.25 6.00 7.20
CA GLY A 115 16.34 7.01 7.76
C GLY A 115 15.16 6.46 8.58
N TRP A 116 14.99 5.13 8.60
CA TRP A 116 13.97 4.41 9.36
C TRP A 116 14.55 3.52 10.47
N LEU A 117 15.88 3.50 10.68
CA LEU A 117 16.52 2.71 11.73
C LEU A 117 16.28 3.30 13.13
N ASP A 118 16.04 4.61 13.24
CA ASP A 118 15.89 5.34 14.50
C ASP A 118 14.43 5.57 14.93
N ARG A 119 13.46 4.84 14.35
CA ARG A 119 12.02 5.05 14.55
C ARG A 119 11.31 3.96 15.33
#